data_AF-A0A0M3IP60-F1
#
_entry.id   AF-A0A0M3IP60-F1
#
_cell.length_a   1.000
_cell.length_b   1.000
_cell.length_c   1.000
_cell.angle_alpha   90.00
_cell.angle_beta   90.00
_cell.angle_gamma   90.00
#
_symmetry.space_group_name_H-M   'P 1'
#
loop_
_entity.id
_entity.type
_entity.pdbx_description
1 polymer ?
#
loop_
_entity_poly.entity_id
_entity_poly.type
_entity_poly.pdbx_seq_one_letter_code
_entity_poly.pdbx_strand_id
1 'polypeptide(L)'
;FVKCGYAGTNFPSFIFPSVVGRPIVRSSQRVGNIEIKDLMVGEECTQLRQMLDCSYPMENGIVRNWDDMAHVWDYTFGPEKLDIDPKVGYFTFDSFGSIIVVDGYY
;
A
#
# COMPACT_ATOMS: atom_id res chain seq x y z
N PHE A 1 -0.13 9.83 0.58
CA PHE A 1 0.95 8.90 0.19
C PHE A 1 1.36 8.14 1.41
N VAL A 2 1.59 6.83 1.29
CA VAL A 2 2.19 6.03 2.35
C VAL A 2 3.71 6.15 2.22
N LYS A 3 4.36 6.36 3.35
CA LYS A 3 5.82 6.27 3.46
C LYS A 3 6.10 5.14 4.44
N CYS A 4 7.02 4.26 4.07
CA CYS A 4 7.48 3.21 4.96
C CYS A 4 8.99 3.04 4.92
N GLY A 5 9.54 2.60 6.04
CA GLY A 5 10.97 2.43 6.25
C GLY A 5 11.28 1.93 7.64
N TYR A 6 12.55 1.61 7.85
CA TYR A 6 13.07 1.05 9.10
C TYR A 6 13.46 2.15 10.10
N ALA A 7 13.23 1.88 11.38
CA ALA A 7 13.63 2.78 12.46
C ALA A 7 15.14 3.01 12.44
N GLY A 8 15.55 4.25 12.69
CA GLY A 8 16.96 4.67 12.64
C GLY A 8 17.44 5.12 11.25
N THR A 9 16.64 4.95 10.20
CA THR A 9 16.94 5.53 8.88
C THR A 9 16.39 6.96 8.77
N ASN A 10 17.18 7.87 8.19
CA ASN A 10 16.77 9.28 8.00
C ASN A 10 15.78 9.47 6.84
N PHE A 11 15.64 8.47 5.98
CA PHE A 11 14.80 8.53 4.78
C PHE A 11 13.91 7.28 4.70
N PRO A 12 12.65 7.42 4.26
CA PRO A 12 11.79 6.27 4.05
C PRO A 12 12.37 5.38 2.94
N SER A 13 12.34 4.07 3.16
CA SER A 13 12.79 3.07 2.19
C SER A 13 11.88 3.03 0.96
N PHE A 14 10.57 3.21 1.16
CA PHE A 14 9.59 3.22 0.08
C PHE A 14 8.55 4.33 0.29
N ILE A 15 8.13 4.92 -0.84
CA ILE A 15 7.06 5.91 -0.89
C ILE A 15 6.14 5.52 -2.04
N PHE A 16 4.85 5.38 -1.76
CA PHE A 16 3.86 5.06 -2.80
C PHE A 16 2.50 5.70 -2.49
N PRO A 17 1.64 5.90 -3.50
CA PRO A 17 0.31 6.47 -3.28
C PRO A 17 -0.59 5.48 -2.50
N SER A 18 -1.35 6.00 -1.54
CA SER A 18 -2.33 5.22 -0.77
C SER A 18 -3.62 5.05 -1.58
N VAL A 19 -3.54 4.31 -2.69
CA VAL A 19 -4.66 4.12 -3.61
C VAL A 19 -4.90 2.63 -3.82
N VAL A 20 -6.18 2.25 -3.80
CA VAL A 20 -6.64 0.88 -4.05
C VAL A 20 -7.53 0.92 -5.28
N GLY A 21 -7.19 0.10 -6.27
CA GLY A 21 -7.87 0.00 -7.55
C GLY A 21 -8.57 -1.34 -7.70
N ARG A 22 -9.85 -1.30 -8.05
CA ARG A 22 -10.62 -2.49 -8.43
C ARG A 22 -10.97 -2.42 -9.92
N PRO A 23 -10.84 -3.50 -10.69
CA PRO A 23 -11.14 -3.46 -12.12
C PRO A 23 -12.62 -3.18 -12.39
N ILE A 24 -12.89 -2.18 -13.24
CA ILE A 24 -14.26 -1.81 -13.64
C ILE A 24 -14.86 -2.91 -14.53
N VAL A 25 -14.02 -3.55 -15.33
CA VAL A 25 -14.41 -4.64 -16.24
C VAL A 25 -13.79 -5.94 -15.73
N ARG A 26 -14.63 -6.96 -15.45
CA ARG A 26 -14.21 -8.27 -14.91
C ARG A 26 -13.44 -9.16 -15.90
N SER A 27 -13.16 -8.68 -17.09
CA SER A 27 -12.32 -9.44 -18.04
C SER A 27 -10.86 -9.26 -17.62
N SER A 28 -10.19 -10.36 -17.27
CA SER A 28 -8.73 -10.40 -17.13
C SER A 28 -8.10 -9.81 -18.40
N GLN A 29 -7.59 -8.59 -18.29
CA GLN A 29 -6.91 -7.89 -19.36
C GLN A 29 -5.48 -7.65 -18.91
N ARG A 30 -4.53 -8.11 -19.72
CA ARG A 30 -3.13 -7.73 -19.54
C ARG A 30 -2.93 -6.41 -20.29
N VAL A 31 -2.53 -5.37 -19.57
CA VAL A 31 -2.28 -4.05 -20.17
C VAL A 31 -0.77 -3.86 -20.20
N GLY A 32 -0.19 -4.10 -21.38
CA GLY A 32 1.27 -4.17 -21.52
C GLY A 32 1.87 -5.33 -20.73
N ASN A 33 2.70 -5.00 -19.74
CA ASN A 33 3.40 -5.96 -18.87
C ASN A 33 2.74 -6.16 -17.50
N ILE A 34 1.65 -5.45 -17.20
CA ILE A 34 0.96 -5.52 -15.91
C ILE A 34 -0.29 -6.38 -16.08
N GLU A 35 -0.40 -7.40 -15.24
CA GLU A 35 -1.60 -8.23 -15.15
C GLU A 35 -2.59 -7.56 -14.20
N ILE A 36 -3.80 -7.28 -14.70
CA ILE A 36 -4.86 -6.72 -13.86
C ILE A 36 -5.32 -7.80 -12.89
N LYS A 37 -4.93 -7.64 -11.62
CA LYS A 37 -5.45 -8.41 -10.49
C LYS A 37 -6.79 -7.84 -10.06
N ASP A 38 -7.57 -8.65 -9.33
CA ASP A 38 -8.85 -8.21 -8.74
C ASP A 38 -8.69 -7.04 -7.77
N LEU A 39 -7.49 -6.87 -7.20
CA LEU A 39 -7.13 -5.77 -6.34
C LEU A 39 -5.70 -5.31 -6.64
N MET A 40 -5.55 -4.02 -6.92
CA MET A 40 -4.30 -3.37 -7.30
C MET A 40 -4.03 -2.25 -6.31
N VAL A 41 -2.79 -2.09 -5.83
CA VAL A 41 -2.45 -1.08 -4.82
C VAL A 41 -1.23 -0.28 -5.26
N GLY A 42 -1.20 1.01 -4.94
CA GLY A 42 -0.01 1.84 -5.13
C GLY A 42 0.20 2.32 -6.57
N GLU A 43 1.42 2.17 -7.08
CA GLU A 43 1.81 2.70 -8.39
C GLU A 43 1.09 2.02 -9.55
N GLU A 44 0.92 0.69 -9.50
CA GLU A 44 0.23 -0.07 -10.55
C GLU A 44 -1.22 0.42 -10.73
N CYS A 45 -1.89 0.69 -9.61
CA CYS A 45 -3.22 1.26 -9.60
C CYS A 45 -3.26 2.67 -10.22
N THR A 46 -2.22 3.48 -9.99
CA THR A 46 -2.10 4.82 -10.57
C THR A 46 -1.85 4.77 -12.08
N GLN A 47 -1.01 3.84 -12.55
CA GLN A 47 -0.73 3.64 -13.97
C GLN A 47 -1.98 3.18 -14.73
N LEU A 48 -2.81 2.34 -14.11
CA LEU A 48 -4.03 1.78 -14.70
C LEU A 48 -5.31 2.49 -14.22
N ARG A 49 -5.19 3.71 -13.72
CA ARG A 49 -6.32 4.50 -13.18
C ARG A 49 -7.50 4.67 -14.14
N GLN A 50 -7.27 4.58 -15.46
CA GLN A 50 -8.34 4.67 -16.46
C GLN A 50 -9.19 3.40 -16.57
N MET A 51 -8.67 2.26 -16.13
CA MET A 51 -9.33 0.95 -16.23
C MET A 51 -9.78 0.42 -14.87
N LEU A 52 -9.29 1.04 -13.79
CA LEU A 52 -9.56 0.67 -12.40
C LEU A 52 -10.40 1.77 -11.74
N ASP A 53 -11.33 1.35 -10.89
CA ASP A 53 -12.00 2.23 -9.94
C ASP A 53 -11.05 2.47 -8.76
N CYS A 54 -10.39 3.64 -8.78
CA CYS A 54 -9.42 4.04 -7.77
C CYS A 54 -10.10 4.69 -6.56
N SER A 55 -9.96 4.05 -5.41
CA SER A 55 -10.44 4.51 -4.12
C SER A 55 -9.29 4.90 -3.20
N TYR A 56 -9.55 5.85 -2.29
CA TYR A 56 -8.60 6.28 -1.27
C TYR A 56 -9.15 5.91 0.11
N PRO A 57 -8.51 4.99 0.86
CA PRO A 57 -9.00 4.56 2.17
C PRO A 57 -8.98 5.66 3.23
N MET A 58 -8.13 6.68 3.04
CA MET A 58 -7.94 7.78 3.97
C MET A 58 -8.41 9.11 3.37
N GLU A 59 -9.14 9.87 4.18
CA GLU A 59 -9.60 11.22 3.87
C GLU A 59 -9.28 12.14 5.05
N ASN A 60 -8.56 13.23 4.80
CA ASN A 60 -8.13 14.20 5.84
C ASN A 60 -7.39 13.55 7.02
N GLY A 61 -6.59 12.50 6.76
CA GLY A 61 -5.84 11.78 7.80
C GLY A 61 -6.67 10.81 8.63
N ILE A 62 -7.96 10.61 8.30
CA ILE A 62 -8.83 9.65 8.97
C ILE A 62 -9.11 8.49 8.02
N VAL A 63 -8.93 7.26 8.50
CA VAL A 63 -9.32 6.06 7.76
C VAL A 63 -10.85 6.00 7.67
N ARG A 64 -11.37 6.09 6.44
CA ARG A 64 -12.80 5.96 6.14
C ARG A 64 -13.18 4.52 5.81
N ASN A 65 -12.30 3.83 5.10
CA ASN A 65 -12.50 2.43 4.74
C ASN A 65 -11.36 1.58 5.31
N TRP A 66 -11.67 0.79 6.33
CA TRP A 66 -10.71 -0.10 6.98
C TRP A 66 -10.35 -1.31 6.12
N ASP A 67 -11.27 -1.79 5.28
CA ASP A 67 -11.01 -2.93 4.39
C ASP A 67 -9.98 -2.55 3.32
N ASP A 68 -10.14 -1.37 2.71
CA ASP A 68 -9.16 -0.83 1.75
C ASP A 68 -7.82 -0.53 2.44
N MET A 69 -7.84 -0.04 3.68
CA MET A 69 -6.62 0.23 4.44
C MET A 69 -5.85 -1.06 4.76
N ALA A 70 -6.55 -2.14 5.11
CA ALA A 70 -5.94 -3.45 5.36
C ALA A 70 -5.18 -3.94 4.12
N HIS A 71 -5.75 -3.79 2.92
CA HIS A 71 -5.06 -4.12 1.68
C HIS A 71 -3.82 -3.25 1.42
N VAL A 72 -3.87 -1.96 1.76
CA VAL A 72 -2.69 -1.09 1.68
C VAL A 72 -1.59 -1.58 2.62
N TRP A 73 -1.94 -2.01 3.83
CA TRP A 73 -0.99 -2.57 4.80
C TRP A 73 -0.41 -3.90 4.34
N ASP A 74 -1.23 -4.83 3.87
CA ASP A 74 -0.76 -6.11 3.32
C ASP A 74 0.23 -5.89 2.16
N TYR A 75 -0.06 -4.93 1.28
CA TYR A 75 0.88 -4.52 0.22
C TYR A 75 2.17 -3.91 0.76
N THR A 76 2.09 -3.17 1.88
CA THR A 76 3.25 -2.54 2.51
C THR A 76 4.19 -3.56 3.16
N PHE A 77 3.63 -4.55 3.85
CA PHE A 77 4.38 -5.60 4.54
C PHE A 77 4.79 -6.76 3.62
N GLY A 78 4.13 -6.88 2.47
CA GLY A 78 4.41 -7.93 1.49
C GLY A 78 5.82 -7.90 0.90
N PRO A 79 6.18 -8.97 0.16
CA PRO A 79 7.53 -9.21 -0.36
C PRO A 79 7.99 -8.17 -1.39
N GLU A 80 7.06 -7.45 -2.01
CA GLU A 80 7.40 -6.40 -2.99
C GLU A 80 7.90 -5.10 -2.36
N LYS A 81 7.71 -4.92 -1.04
CA LYS A 81 8.07 -3.70 -0.31
C LYS A 81 9.02 -4.04 0.84
N LEU A 82 8.49 -4.21 2.04
CA LEU A 82 9.31 -4.41 3.23
C LEU A 82 9.72 -5.87 3.44
N ASP A 83 8.97 -6.83 2.88
CA ASP A 83 9.24 -8.27 3.04
C ASP A 83 9.39 -8.70 4.52
N ILE A 84 8.45 -8.25 5.36
CA ILE A 84 8.47 -8.50 6.81
C ILE A 84 7.17 -9.15 7.28
N ASP A 85 7.27 -10.05 8.25
CA ASP A 85 6.10 -10.63 8.89
C ASP A 85 5.52 -9.63 9.92
N PRO A 86 4.29 -9.12 9.73
CA PRO A 86 3.66 -8.18 10.66
C PRO A 86 3.37 -8.79 12.04
N LYS A 87 3.56 -10.10 12.24
CA LYS A 87 3.43 -10.75 13.55
C LYS A 87 4.68 -10.68 14.41
N VAL A 88 5.84 -10.40 13.80
CA VAL A 88 7.14 -10.52 14.45
C VAL A 88 7.74 -9.15 14.79
N GLY A 89 7.39 -8.11 14.03
CA GLY A 89 7.88 -6.74 14.22
C GLY A 89 6.98 -5.85 15.08
N TYR A 90 7.54 -4.73 15.55
CA TYR A 90 6.76 -3.62 16.11
C TYR A 90 6.56 -2.54 15.05
N PHE A 91 5.35 -1.98 14.98
CA PHE A 91 5.01 -0.97 13.98
C PHE A 91 4.45 0.26 14.66
N THR A 92 4.90 1.42 14.21
CA THR A 92 4.38 2.71 14.67
C THR A 92 3.78 3.44 13.49
N PHE A 93 2.59 3.99 13.69
CA PHE A 93 1.95 4.87 12.73
C PHE A 93 2.19 6.30 13.21
N ASP A 94 2.71 7.15 12.34
CA ASP A 94 2.77 8.57 12.65
C ASP A 94 1.37 9.21 12.59
N SER A 95 1.24 10.42 13.13
CA SER A 95 -0.01 11.19 13.15
C SER A 95 -0.56 11.52 11.75
N PHE A 96 0.19 11.23 10.69
CA PHE A 96 -0.13 11.49 9.30
C PHE A 96 -0.45 10.21 8.51
N GLY A 97 -0.53 9.05 9.17
CA GLY A 97 -0.81 7.77 8.53
C GLY A 97 0.38 7.20 7.75
N SER A 98 1.60 7.72 7.96
CA SER A 98 2.84 7.08 7.52
C SER A 98 3.17 5.92 8.45
N ILE A 99 3.71 4.84 7.87
CA ILE A 99 4.03 3.62 8.61
C ILE A 99 5.54 3.61 8.86
N ILE A 100 5.95 3.71 10.12
CA ILE A 100 7.35 3.57 10.51
C ILE A 100 7.50 2.19 11.14
N VAL A 101 8.26 1.31 10.49
CA VAL A 101 8.61 0.00 11.03
C VAL A 101 9.66 0.21 12.09
N VAL A 102 9.38 -0.20 13.33
CA VAL A 102 10.34 -0.17 14.43
C VAL A 102 10.85 -1.59 14.58
N ASP A 103 12.07 -1.83 14.08
CA ASP A 103 12.72 -3.15 14.07
C ASP A 103 12.40 -3.98 15.32
N GLY A 104 11.82 -5.17 15.08
CA GLY A 104 11.96 -6.29 16.00
C GLY A 104 13.34 -6.87 15.75
N TYR A 105 14.19 -6.82 16.78
CA TYR A 105 15.56 -7.33 16.89
C TYR A 105 15.96 -8.43 15.89
N TYR A 106 17.19 -8.28 15.34
CA TYR A 106 18.02 -9.26 14.64
C TYR A 106 17.76 -10.73 14.97
#